data_AF-A0A1L9NSB7-F1
#
_entry.id   AF-A0A1L9NSB7-F1
#
_cell.length_a   1.000
_cell.length_b   1.000
_cell.length_c   1.000
_cell.angle_alpha   90.00
_cell.angle_beta   90.00
_cell.angle_gamma   90.00
#
_symmetry.space_group_name_H-M   'P 1'
#
loop_
_entity.id
_entity.type
_entity.pdbx_description
1 polymer ?
#
loop_
_entity_poly.entity_id
_entity_poly.type
_entity_poly.pdbx_seq_one_letter_code
_entity_poly.pdbx_strand_id
1 'polypeptide(L)'
;MLIACAGLIGARTDYPKEAPMQIDVAHDVFKLAQVFTISRGSRTEAKVLTVCLTDGHVSGWGECVPYARYGETMESVEAQIRALPADFTRQSLYDLLEPGAARNAVDCALWDLEAKQAGKPVWALAGLGKPGPEITAYTLSLDTPEKMQKQAAENAKRPLLKIKLGTPDDMPRLEAVRRGAPKSRIIIDANEGWTADVYAELAPHLVGLGVELVEQPLPAGEDDMLSEIERPLPVCADESCHDRASLPKLKGKYDVANIKLDKTGGLTEALALKEAALSQGYEVMVGCMVGSSLAMAPATLLAQGALFTDLDGPLLLAEDRATPLQFDEDGVHPPLPALWG
;
A
#
# COMPACT_ATOMS: atom_id res chain seq x y z
N MET A 1 35.64 42.95 55.87
CA MET A 1 36.34 43.80 54.89
C MET A 1 35.92 43.29 53.51
N LEU A 2 35.09 44.08 52.81
CA LEU A 2 34.65 43.82 51.44
C LEU A 2 35.86 43.76 50.49
N ILE A 3 35.75 42.98 49.41
CA ILE A 3 35.82 43.45 48.01
C ILE A 3 35.28 42.32 47.11
N ALA A 4 34.34 42.69 46.24
CA ALA A 4 33.78 41.89 45.17
C ALA A 4 34.66 42.00 43.91
N CYS A 5 34.63 40.98 43.04
CA CYS A 5 34.85 41.17 41.61
C CYS A 5 33.96 40.21 40.81
N ALA A 6 33.22 40.82 39.89
CA ALA A 6 32.18 40.27 39.07
C ALA A 6 32.71 39.56 37.81
N GLY A 7 31.86 38.70 37.24
CA GLY A 7 31.64 38.65 35.80
C GLY A 7 32.51 37.71 34.97
N LEU A 8 31.90 36.61 34.52
CA LEU A 8 32.01 36.12 33.14
C LEU A 8 30.78 35.25 32.84
N ILE A 9 29.69 35.93 32.51
CA ILE A 9 28.61 35.40 31.69
C ILE A 9 29.09 35.56 30.25
N GLY A 10 29.04 34.48 29.45
CA GLY A 10 29.10 34.62 28.00
C GLY A 10 29.92 33.56 27.28
N ALA A 11 29.27 32.45 26.94
CA ALA A 11 29.33 31.86 25.62
C ALA A 11 28.13 30.90 25.48
N ARG A 12 26.95 31.46 25.24
CA ARG A 12 25.93 30.68 24.52
C ARG A 12 26.47 30.54 23.11
N THR A 13 26.89 29.34 22.76
CA THR A 13 27.04 28.95 21.36
C THR A 13 25.64 29.02 20.75
N ASP A 14 25.33 30.13 20.09
CA ASP A 14 24.20 30.22 19.18
C ASP A 14 24.47 29.24 18.04
N TYR A 15 24.02 28.00 18.19
CA TYR A 15 23.77 27.15 17.04
C TYR A 15 22.72 27.88 16.20
N PRO A 16 22.93 28.07 14.89
CA PRO A 16 21.87 28.60 14.05
C PRO A 16 20.66 27.69 14.23
N LYS A 17 19.49 28.28 14.52
CA LYS A 17 18.22 27.54 14.42
C LYS A 17 18.22 26.89 13.05
N GLU A 18 18.22 25.56 13.01
CA GLU A 18 18.06 24.81 11.76
C GLU A 18 16.86 25.39 11.02
N ALA A 19 17.01 25.59 9.71
CA ALA A 19 15.94 26.18 8.91
C ALA A 19 14.69 25.30 9.07
N PRO A 20 13.49 25.92 9.18
CA PRO A 20 12.27 25.14 9.30
C PRO A 20 12.13 24.21 8.09
N MET A 21 11.64 22.99 8.35
CA MET A 21 11.42 21.98 7.31
C MET A 21 10.47 22.54 6.25
N GLN A 22 10.86 22.42 4.98
CA GLN A 22 10.05 22.85 3.85
C GLN A 22 9.28 21.66 3.29
N ILE A 23 8.01 21.89 2.93
CA ILE A 23 7.12 20.88 2.36
C ILE A 23 6.78 21.29 0.93
N ASP A 24 7.24 20.51 -0.04
CA ASP A 24 6.84 20.62 -1.43
C ASP A 24 5.88 19.50 -1.79
N VAL A 25 4.81 19.84 -2.51
CA VAL A 25 3.80 18.89 -2.99
C VAL A 25 3.70 19.03 -4.50
N ALA A 26 3.91 17.92 -5.21
CA ALA A 26 3.78 17.83 -6.66
C ALA A 26 2.63 16.90 -7.06
N HIS A 27 1.95 17.25 -8.15
CA HIS A 27 0.93 16.40 -8.78
C HIS A 27 1.58 15.69 -9.97
N ASP A 28 1.80 14.39 -9.84
CA ASP A 28 2.34 13.58 -10.91
C ASP A 28 1.22 12.73 -11.53
N VAL A 29 1.28 12.55 -12.85
CA VAL A 29 0.34 11.73 -13.61
C VAL A 29 1.13 10.72 -14.43
N PHE A 30 0.88 9.44 -14.18
CA PHE A 30 1.48 8.33 -14.90
C PHE A 30 0.45 7.68 -15.80
N LYS A 31 0.80 7.48 -17.07
CA LYS A 31 -0.05 6.71 -17.99
C LYS A 31 -0.02 5.24 -17.61
N LEU A 32 -1.17 4.56 -17.69
CA LEU A 32 -1.21 3.12 -17.55
C LEU A 32 -0.84 2.46 -18.88
N ALA A 33 -0.12 1.34 -18.82
CA ALA A 33 0.25 0.56 -20.01
C ALA A 33 -0.98 0.01 -20.74
N GLN A 34 -2.06 -0.24 -19.99
CA GLN A 34 -3.35 -0.71 -20.47
C GLN A 34 -4.47 -0.10 -19.61
N VAL A 35 -5.73 -0.15 -20.06
CA VAL A 35 -6.86 0.26 -19.24
C VAL A 35 -6.95 -0.65 -18.01
N PHE A 36 -6.96 -0.05 -16.82
CA PHE A 36 -7.12 -0.78 -15.57
C PHE A 36 -8.58 -0.74 -15.13
N THR A 37 -9.22 -1.90 -14.98
CA THR A 37 -10.65 -2.01 -14.67
C THR A 37 -10.87 -2.89 -13.45
N ILE A 38 -11.68 -2.38 -12.53
CA ILE A 38 -12.23 -3.08 -11.37
C ILE A 38 -13.77 -3.06 -11.43
N SER A 39 -14.44 -3.76 -10.53
CA SER A 39 -15.92 -3.80 -10.43
C SER A 39 -16.58 -2.41 -10.42
N ARG A 40 -15.92 -1.41 -9.81
CA ARG A 40 -16.41 -0.04 -9.66
C ARG A 40 -16.08 0.92 -10.82
N GLY A 41 -15.23 0.53 -11.78
CA GLY A 41 -14.90 1.38 -12.94
C GLY A 41 -13.50 1.18 -13.52
N SER A 42 -13.17 1.99 -14.53
CA SER A 42 -11.92 1.92 -15.30
C SER A 42 -11.08 3.19 -15.18
N ARG A 43 -9.76 3.05 -15.31
CA ARG A 43 -8.78 4.15 -15.32
C ARG A 43 -7.78 3.98 -16.47
N THR A 44 -7.27 5.09 -16.99
CA THR A 44 -6.21 5.13 -18.01
C THR A 44 -4.91 5.78 -17.52
N GLU A 45 -4.97 6.40 -16.34
CA GLU A 45 -3.87 7.10 -15.70
C GLU A 45 -3.92 6.90 -14.18
N ALA A 46 -2.75 6.92 -13.54
CA ALA A 46 -2.58 7.03 -12.11
C ALA A 46 -2.23 8.48 -11.76
N LYS A 47 -3.01 9.09 -10.87
CA LYS A 47 -2.75 10.44 -10.33
C LYS A 47 -2.26 10.28 -8.91
N VAL A 48 -1.09 10.84 -8.64
CA VAL A 48 -0.43 10.69 -7.34
C VAL A 48 0.03 12.05 -6.84
N LEU A 49 0.09 12.20 -5.52
CA LEU A 49 0.77 13.32 -4.89
C LEU A 49 2.13 12.86 -4.39
N THR A 50 3.16 13.60 -4.79
CA THR A 50 4.53 13.41 -4.30
C THR A 50 4.84 14.50 -3.29
N VAL A 51 5.24 14.10 -2.09
CA VAL A 51 5.69 14.99 -1.03
C VAL A 51 7.21 14.93 -0.95
N CYS A 52 7.85 16.09 -0.99
CA CYS A 52 9.26 16.26 -0.68
C CYS A 52 9.38 17.10 0.59
N LEU A 53 10.09 16.56 1.58
CA LEU A 53 10.44 17.26 2.81
C LEU A 53 11.94 17.56 2.78
N THR A 54 12.33 18.80 3.04
CA THR A 54 13.76 19.16 3.13
C THR A 54 14.07 19.99 4.37
N ASP A 55 15.20 19.68 5.00
CA ASP A 55 15.80 20.46 6.09
C ASP A 55 16.82 21.50 5.58
N GLY A 56 16.95 21.64 4.26
CA GLY A 56 17.95 22.49 3.60
C GLY A 56 19.29 21.79 3.30
N HIS A 57 19.49 20.56 3.76
CA HIS A 57 20.69 19.75 3.51
C HIS A 57 20.38 18.47 2.75
N VAL A 58 19.33 17.77 3.16
CA VAL A 58 18.84 16.52 2.54
C VAL A 58 17.34 16.61 2.29
N SER A 59 16.83 15.69 1.47
CA SER A 59 15.43 15.62 1.10
C SER A 59 14.90 14.19 1.23
N GLY A 60 13.75 14.07 1.90
CA GLY A 60 12.96 12.84 1.98
C GLY A 60 11.74 12.91 1.08
N TRP A 61 11.37 11.78 0.49
CA TRP A 61 10.30 11.66 -0.49
C TRP A 61 9.24 10.67 -0.04
N GLY A 62 7.99 10.98 -0.35
CA GLY A 62 6.87 10.07 -0.17
C GLY A 62 5.84 10.27 -1.26
N GLU A 63 5.05 9.24 -1.52
CA GLU A 63 4.00 9.26 -2.53
C GLU A 63 2.73 8.66 -1.96
N CYS A 64 1.59 9.24 -2.31
CA CYS A 64 0.28 8.69 -2.01
C CYS A 64 -0.66 8.74 -3.21
N VAL A 65 -1.67 7.89 -3.18
CA VAL A 65 -2.71 7.82 -4.21
C VAL A 65 -4.08 8.13 -3.57
N PRO A 66 -4.58 9.39 -3.66
CA PRO A 66 -5.90 9.74 -3.16
C PRO A 66 -6.99 8.85 -3.75
N TYR A 67 -7.84 8.28 -2.89
CA TYR A 67 -8.82 7.29 -3.30
C TYR A 67 -10.27 7.73 -3.03
N ALA A 68 -11.01 8.03 -4.12
CA ALA A 68 -12.39 8.54 -4.04
C ALA A 68 -13.37 7.65 -3.26
N ARG A 69 -13.17 6.32 -3.25
CA ARG A 69 -13.96 5.37 -2.44
C ARG A 69 -13.86 5.65 -0.93
N TYR A 70 -12.79 6.31 -0.49
CA TYR A 70 -12.57 6.72 0.90
C TYR A 70 -12.80 8.22 1.12
N GLY A 71 -13.42 8.91 0.15
CA GLY A 71 -13.74 10.33 0.26
C GLY A 71 -12.56 11.27 -0.03
N GLU A 72 -11.47 10.76 -0.59
CA GLU A 72 -10.28 11.55 -0.88
C GLU A 72 -10.25 12.05 -2.33
N THR A 73 -9.82 13.30 -2.51
CA THR A 73 -9.45 13.91 -3.80
C THR A 73 -8.03 14.47 -3.73
N MET A 74 -7.40 14.69 -4.90
CA MET A 74 -6.08 15.34 -4.99
C MET A 74 -6.04 16.66 -4.21
N GLU A 75 -7.07 17.49 -4.36
CA GLU A 75 -7.17 18.80 -3.72
C GLU A 75 -7.34 18.68 -2.20
N SER A 76 -8.19 17.75 -1.74
CA SER A 76 -8.41 17.55 -0.31
C SER A 76 -7.14 17.03 0.40
N VAL A 77 -6.41 16.12 -0.24
CA VAL A 77 -5.19 15.52 0.31
C VAL A 77 -4.05 16.53 0.30
N GLU A 78 -3.87 17.28 -0.79
CA GLU A 78 -2.90 18.39 -0.84
C GLU A 78 -3.21 19.45 0.23
N ALA A 79 -4.48 19.84 0.40
CA ALA A 79 -4.87 20.82 1.41
C ALA A 79 -4.52 20.37 2.84
N GLN A 80 -4.71 19.08 3.16
CA GLN A 80 -4.30 18.50 4.44
C GLN A 80 -2.78 18.59 4.63
N ILE A 81 -1.99 18.21 3.61
CA ILE A 81 -0.52 18.27 3.67
C ILE A 81 -0.04 19.71 3.85
N ARG A 82 -0.60 20.67 3.10
CA ARG A 82 -0.22 22.08 3.18
C ARG A 82 -0.65 22.77 4.48
N ALA A 83 -1.60 22.20 5.21
CA ALA A 83 -2.05 22.72 6.50
C ALA A 83 -1.12 22.32 7.67
N LEU A 84 -0.14 21.45 7.44
CA LEU A 84 0.84 21.05 8.45
C LEU A 84 1.66 22.26 8.94
N PRO A 85 2.00 22.29 10.24
CA PRO A 85 2.91 23.29 10.76
C PRO A 85 4.31 23.10 10.17
N ALA A 86 5.14 24.15 10.26
CA ALA A 86 6.53 24.09 9.78
C ALA A 86 7.46 23.22 10.64
N ASP A 87 7.04 22.88 11.87
CA ASP A 87 7.82 22.11 12.84
C ASP A 87 6.97 20.97 13.38
N PHE A 88 7.27 19.75 12.94
CA PHE A 88 6.67 18.52 13.41
C PHE A 88 7.64 17.35 13.18
N THR A 89 7.43 16.29 13.94
CA THR A 89 8.18 15.03 13.85
C THR A 89 7.27 13.93 13.29
N ARG A 90 7.86 12.79 12.92
CA ARG A 90 7.09 11.60 12.54
C ARG A 90 6.14 11.12 13.63
N GLN A 91 6.52 11.30 14.90
CA GLN A 91 5.64 10.94 16.01
C GLN A 91 4.46 11.89 16.15
N SER A 92 4.69 13.21 16.09
CA SER A 92 3.62 14.21 16.24
C SER A 92 2.71 14.28 15.00
N LEU A 93 3.14 13.75 13.85
CA LEU A 93 2.32 13.66 12.63
C LEU A 93 0.99 12.93 12.89
N TYR A 94 0.99 11.92 13.74
CA TYR A 94 -0.19 11.11 14.05
C TYR A 94 -1.25 11.85 14.88
N ASP A 95 -0.88 12.99 15.50
CA ASP A 95 -1.81 13.90 16.16
C ASP A 95 -2.30 15.02 15.21
N LEU A 96 -1.66 15.19 14.05
CA LEU A 96 -1.91 16.26 13.10
C LEU A 96 -2.72 15.81 11.88
N LEU A 97 -2.59 14.55 11.48
CA LEU A 97 -3.32 13.96 10.36
C LEU A 97 -3.97 12.63 10.77
N GLU A 98 -5.20 12.46 10.31
CA GLU A 98 -5.92 11.18 10.36
C GLU A 98 -5.28 10.16 9.39
N PRO A 99 -5.56 8.85 9.55
CA PRO A 99 -5.16 7.85 8.57
C PRO A 99 -5.71 8.17 7.17
N GLY A 100 -4.86 8.07 6.15
CA GLY A 100 -5.21 8.37 4.76
C GLY A 100 -4.00 8.73 3.91
N ALA A 101 -4.24 9.02 2.64
CA ALA A 101 -3.22 9.32 1.65
C ALA A 101 -2.30 10.49 2.08
N ALA A 102 -2.85 11.54 2.69
CA ALA A 102 -2.07 12.69 3.16
C ALA A 102 -1.00 12.28 4.17
N ARG A 103 -1.41 11.52 5.20
CA ARG A 103 -0.48 11.04 6.23
C ARG A 103 0.52 10.04 5.66
N ASN A 104 0.10 9.21 4.69
CA ASN A 104 1.00 8.28 4.01
C ASN A 104 2.19 8.98 3.36
N ALA A 105 1.93 9.97 2.49
CA ALA A 105 3.00 10.65 1.78
C ALA A 105 3.97 11.36 2.74
N VAL A 106 3.45 11.98 3.81
CA VAL A 106 4.27 12.71 4.77
C VAL A 106 5.05 11.75 5.69
N ASP A 107 4.43 10.69 6.20
CA ASP A 107 5.10 9.66 7.03
C ASP A 107 6.25 9.01 6.26
N CYS A 108 6.01 8.61 5.00
CA CYS A 108 7.04 8.02 4.16
C CYS A 108 8.16 9.00 3.78
N ALA A 109 7.83 10.29 3.56
CA ALA A 109 8.83 11.32 3.33
C ALA A 109 9.70 11.59 4.59
N LEU A 110 9.11 11.54 5.78
CA LEU A 110 9.86 11.66 7.04
C LEU A 110 10.78 10.47 7.27
N TRP A 111 10.32 9.24 7.00
CA TRP A 111 11.18 8.05 7.05
C TRP A 111 12.42 8.19 6.16
N ASP A 112 12.22 8.62 4.91
CA ASP A 112 13.30 8.83 3.94
C ASP A 112 14.24 9.97 4.37
N LEU A 113 13.70 11.08 4.89
CA LEU A 113 14.48 12.19 5.42
C LEU A 113 15.35 11.74 6.61
N GLU A 114 14.75 11.08 7.59
CA GLU A 114 15.42 10.57 8.79
C GLU A 114 16.53 9.56 8.44
N ALA A 115 16.28 8.69 7.45
CA ALA A 115 17.27 7.74 6.93
C ALA A 115 18.49 8.44 6.34
N LYS A 116 18.26 9.45 5.49
CA LYS A 116 19.33 10.22 4.85
C LYS A 116 20.12 11.07 5.85
N GLN A 117 19.43 11.72 6.81
CA GLN A 117 20.07 12.45 7.90
C GLN A 117 20.97 11.54 8.75
N ALA A 118 20.48 10.34 9.07
CA ALA A 118 21.21 9.38 9.90
C ALA A 118 22.30 8.61 9.13
N GLY A 119 22.30 8.67 7.80
CA GLY A 119 23.13 7.81 6.95
C GLY A 119 22.85 6.31 7.14
N LYS A 120 21.59 5.96 7.44
CA LYS A 120 21.15 4.59 7.73
C LYS A 120 19.90 4.26 6.91
N PRO A 121 19.79 3.04 6.36
CA PRO A 121 18.60 2.68 5.59
C PRO A 121 17.36 2.59 6.47
N VAL A 122 16.18 2.86 5.91
CA VAL A 122 14.91 2.89 6.67
C VAL A 122 14.65 1.59 7.43
N TRP A 123 14.91 0.41 6.84
CA TRP A 123 14.69 -0.87 7.51
C TRP A 123 15.51 -0.98 8.81
N ALA A 124 16.72 -0.42 8.85
CA ALA A 124 17.55 -0.44 10.05
C ALA A 124 17.04 0.55 11.11
N LEU A 125 16.56 1.72 10.70
CA LEU A 125 15.92 2.68 11.61
C LEU A 125 14.61 2.13 12.20
N ALA A 126 13.85 1.37 11.41
CA ALA A 126 12.63 0.71 11.82
C ALA A 126 12.86 -0.55 12.67
N GLY A 127 14.12 -0.95 12.90
CA GLY A 127 14.45 -2.17 13.65
C GLY A 127 14.09 -3.47 12.92
N LEU A 128 13.91 -3.42 11.60
CA LEU A 128 13.59 -4.56 10.76
C LEU A 128 14.87 -5.31 10.33
N GLY A 129 14.70 -6.56 9.87
CA GLY A 129 15.76 -7.27 9.15
C GLY A 129 16.06 -6.61 7.80
N LYS A 130 17.26 -6.87 7.25
CA LYS A 130 17.58 -6.43 5.88
C LYS A 130 16.59 -7.11 4.91
N PRO A 131 15.85 -6.33 4.09
CA PRO A 131 14.83 -6.90 3.21
C PRO A 131 15.46 -7.65 2.02
N GLY A 132 14.77 -8.68 1.53
CA GLY A 132 15.04 -9.38 0.28
C GLY A 132 13.97 -9.09 -0.78
N PRO A 133 14.11 -9.64 -1.99
CA PRO A 133 13.06 -9.57 -2.99
C PRO A 133 11.83 -10.39 -2.55
N GLU A 134 10.64 -9.95 -2.99
CA GLU A 134 9.36 -10.57 -2.66
C GLU A 134 8.55 -10.86 -3.93
N ILE A 135 7.95 -12.04 -4.01
CA ILE A 135 7.05 -12.38 -5.11
C ILE A 135 5.79 -11.51 -5.01
N THR A 136 5.68 -10.52 -5.90
CA THR A 136 4.46 -9.73 -6.08
C THR A 136 3.48 -10.44 -7.00
N ALA A 137 2.19 -10.33 -6.69
CA ALA A 137 1.11 -10.61 -7.62
C ALA A 137 1.24 -9.71 -8.86
N TYR A 138 0.55 -10.09 -9.93
CA TYR A 138 0.30 -9.23 -11.07
C TYR A 138 -1.19 -9.26 -11.40
N THR A 139 -1.79 -8.08 -11.43
CA THR A 139 -3.22 -7.90 -11.56
C THR A 139 -3.66 -7.97 -13.01
N LEU A 140 -4.64 -8.84 -13.28
CA LEU A 140 -5.37 -8.89 -14.54
C LEU A 140 -6.63 -8.04 -14.42
N SER A 141 -6.74 -7.03 -15.27
CA SER A 141 -7.93 -6.17 -15.36
C SER A 141 -9.18 -6.98 -15.72
N LEU A 142 -10.30 -6.61 -15.11
CA LEU A 142 -11.62 -7.16 -15.45
C LEU A 142 -11.98 -6.84 -16.91
N ASP A 143 -12.30 -7.87 -17.70
CA ASP A 143 -12.76 -7.74 -19.09
C ASP A 143 -13.59 -8.99 -19.49
N THR A 144 -13.79 -9.23 -20.79
CA THR A 144 -14.43 -10.47 -21.29
C THR A 144 -13.55 -11.71 -21.01
N PRO A 145 -14.15 -12.91 -20.89
CA PRO A 145 -13.40 -14.15 -20.70
C PRO A 145 -12.26 -14.36 -21.70
N GLU A 146 -12.49 -14.07 -22.99
CA GLU A 146 -11.48 -14.28 -24.04
C GLU A 146 -10.26 -13.39 -23.84
N LYS A 147 -10.49 -12.12 -23.49
CA LYS A 147 -9.41 -11.17 -23.23
C LYS A 147 -8.69 -11.48 -21.93
N MET A 148 -9.39 -11.90 -20.88
CA MET A 148 -8.76 -12.31 -19.63
C MET A 148 -7.95 -13.59 -19.79
N GLN A 149 -8.40 -14.56 -20.61
CA GLN A 149 -7.59 -15.73 -20.98
C GLN A 149 -6.31 -15.30 -21.71
N LYS A 150 -6.40 -14.33 -22.63
CA LYS A 150 -5.23 -13.80 -23.34
C LYS A 150 -4.26 -13.09 -22.39
N GLN A 151 -4.74 -12.21 -21.53
CA GLN A 151 -3.93 -11.52 -20.50
C GLN A 151 -3.22 -12.53 -19.58
N ALA A 152 -3.93 -13.59 -19.18
CA ALA A 152 -3.37 -14.67 -18.37
C ALA A 152 -2.28 -15.44 -19.11
N ALA A 153 -2.48 -15.78 -20.38
CA ALA A 153 -1.48 -16.47 -21.20
C ALA A 153 -0.21 -15.62 -21.40
N GLU A 154 -0.36 -14.31 -21.62
CA GLU A 154 0.77 -13.37 -21.74
C GLU A 154 1.57 -13.25 -20.43
N ASN A 155 0.92 -13.48 -19.29
CA ASN A 155 1.52 -13.37 -17.96
C ASN A 155 1.70 -14.72 -17.26
N ALA A 156 1.56 -15.85 -17.96
CA ALA A 156 1.57 -17.20 -17.37
C ALA A 156 2.92 -17.61 -16.75
N LYS A 157 4.00 -16.87 -17.06
CA LYS A 157 5.31 -17.04 -16.41
C LYS A 157 5.35 -16.47 -14.99
N ARG A 158 4.41 -15.60 -14.64
CA ARG A 158 4.36 -14.99 -13.31
C ARG A 158 3.86 -16.04 -12.30
N PRO A 159 4.50 -16.14 -11.13
CA PRO A 159 4.16 -17.15 -10.14
C PRO A 159 2.78 -16.90 -9.50
N LEU A 160 2.33 -15.65 -9.42
CA LEU A 160 1.09 -15.23 -8.78
C LEU A 160 0.34 -14.23 -9.65
N LEU A 161 -0.93 -14.53 -9.93
CA LEU A 161 -1.84 -13.64 -10.64
C LEU A 161 -2.98 -13.23 -9.70
N LYS A 162 -3.29 -11.93 -9.69
CA LYS A 162 -4.46 -11.37 -9.01
C LYS A 162 -5.54 -11.09 -10.05
N ILE A 163 -6.75 -11.59 -9.85
CA ILE A 163 -7.83 -11.46 -10.84
C ILE A 163 -8.91 -10.56 -10.28
N LYS A 164 -9.23 -9.49 -11.02
CA LYS A 164 -10.37 -8.63 -10.73
C LYS A 164 -11.66 -9.30 -11.20
N LEU A 165 -12.60 -9.48 -10.26
CA LEU A 165 -13.95 -10.00 -10.45
C LEU A 165 -14.96 -9.03 -9.80
N GLY A 166 -16.14 -9.49 -9.43
CA GLY A 166 -17.16 -8.68 -8.76
C GLY A 166 -18.28 -8.22 -9.70
N THR A 167 -18.60 -9.01 -10.73
CA THR A 167 -19.68 -8.74 -11.68
C THR A 167 -20.49 -10.02 -11.98
N PRO A 168 -21.68 -9.91 -12.59
CA PRO A 168 -22.34 -11.10 -13.12
C PRO A 168 -21.43 -11.89 -14.08
N ASP A 169 -21.61 -13.21 -14.10
CA ASP A 169 -20.87 -14.14 -14.98
C ASP A 169 -19.35 -14.20 -14.75
N ASP A 170 -18.90 -14.12 -13.49
CA ASP A 170 -17.48 -14.21 -13.13
C ASP A 170 -16.87 -15.60 -13.35
N MET A 171 -17.66 -16.68 -13.30
CA MET A 171 -17.15 -18.05 -13.50
C MET A 171 -16.50 -18.27 -14.87
N PRO A 172 -17.15 -17.94 -16.00
CA PRO A 172 -16.51 -17.99 -17.31
C PRO A 172 -15.16 -17.26 -17.39
N ARG A 173 -15.02 -16.11 -16.71
CA ARG A 173 -13.76 -15.34 -16.68
C ARG A 173 -12.67 -16.10 -15.94
N LEU A 174 -12.97 -16.62 -14.76
CA LEU A 174 -12.00 -17.36 -13.96
C LEU A 174 -11.55 -18.65 -14.65
N GLU A 175 -12.47 -19.39 -15.27
CA GLU A 175 -12.12 -20.57 -16.07
C GLU A 175 -11.20 -20.20 -17.24
N ALA A 176 -11.48 -19.08 -17.92
CA ALA A 176 -10.63 -18.53 -18.97
C ALA A 176 -9.21 -18.21 -18.47
N VAL A 177 -9.10 -17.53 -17.32
CA VAL A 177 -7.79 -17.21 -16.74
C VAL A 177 -7.04 -18.50 -16.37
N ARG A 178 -7.70 -19.47 -15.73
CA ARG A 178 -7.06 -20.75 -15.38
C ARG A 178 -6.58 -21.51 -16.63
N ARG A 179 -7.32 -21.46 -17.75
CA ARG A 179 -6.84 -22.02 -19.03
C ARG A 179 -5.62 -21.27 -19.58
N GLY A 180 -5.58 -19.95 -19.47
CA GLY A 180 -4.47 -19.12 -19.94
C GLY A 180 -3.20 -19.29 -19.10
N ALA A 181 -3.35 -19.46 -17.78
CA ALA A 181 -2.25 -19.61 -16.83
C ALA A 181 -2.46 -20.84 -15.92
N PRO A 182 -2.29 -22.07 -16.45
CA PRO A 182 -2.64 -23.29 -15.73
C PRO A 182 -1.76 -23.57 -14.50
N LYS A 183 -0.56 -22.96 -14.42
CA LYS A 183 0.42 -23.20 -13.36
C LYS A 183 0.57 -22.04 -12.36
N SER A 184 0.09 -20.85 -12.70
CA SER A 184 0.19 -19.71 -11.80
C SER A 184 -0.72 -19.90 -10.59
N ARG A 185 -0.25 -19.46 -9.43
CA ARG A 185 -1.11 -19.28 -8.25
C ARG A 185 -2.11 -18.17 -8.56
N ILE A 186 -3.32 -18.29 -8.04
CA ILE A 186 -4.40 -17.34 -8.32
C ILE A 186 -4.99 -16.86 -7.00
N ILE A 187 -5.03 -15.54 -6.84
CA ILE A 187 -5.87 -14.86 -5.87
C ILE A 187 -6.90 -14.02 -6.62
N ILE A 188 -8.07 -13.82 -6.03
CA ILE A 188 -9.13 -13.03 -6.65
C ILE A 188 -9.51 -11.86 -5.76
N ASP A 189 -10.00 -10.81 -6.39
CA ASP A 189 -10.48 -9.62 -5.71
C ASP A 189 -11.78 -9.18 -6.35
N ALA A 190 -12.87 -9.26 -5.58
CA ALA A 190 -14.20 -8.88 -6.02
C ALA A 190 -14.48 -7.38 -5.80
N ASN A 191 -13.63 -6.69 -5.03
CA ASN A 191 -13.79 -5.28 -4.68
C ASN A 191 -15.24 -4.94 -4.31
N GLU A 192 -15.78 -5.64 -3.30
CA GLU A 192 -17.14 -5.45 -2.77
C GLU A 192 -18.28 -5.86 -3.73
N GLY A 193 -17.97 -6.56 -4.83
CA GLY A 193 -18.90 -6.83 -5.92
C GLY A 193 -19.86 -8.00 -5.71
N TRP A 194 -19.73 -8.77 -4.64
CA TRP A 194 -20.58 -9.95 -4.39
C TRP A 194 -21.48 -9.79 -3.15
N THR A 195 -22.56 -10.56 -3.15
CA THR A 195 -23.37 -10.82 -1.96
C THR A 195 -22.89 -12.10 -1.28
N ALA A 196 -23.36 -12.35 -0.04
CA ALA A 196 -23.11 -13.61 0.65
C ALA A 196 -23.58 -14.83 -0.17
N ASP A 197 -24.76 -14.73 -0.80
CA ASP A 197 -25.32 -15.81 -1.62
C ASP A 197 -24.45 -16.10 -2.85
N VAL A 198 -24.01 -15.05 -3.55
CA VAL A 198 -23.11 -15.19 -4.71
C VAL A 198 -21.78 -15.80 -4.28
N TYR A 199 -21.19 -15.33 -3.17
CA TYR A 199 -19.95 -15.92 -2.65
C TYR A 199 -20.13 -17.40 -2.30
N ALA A 200 -21.20 -17.77 -1.59
CA ALA A 200 -21.48 -19.15 -1.19
C ALA A 200 -21.68 -20.08 -2.41
N GLU A 201 -22.31 -19.57 -3.47
CA GLU A 201 -22.45 -20.30 -4.74
C GLU A 201 -21.10 -20.49 -5.45
N LEU A 202 -20.27 -19.45 -5.51
CA LEU A 202 -19.00 -19.47 -6.24
C LEU A 202 -17.90 -20.25 -5.51
N ALA A 203 -17.83 -20.16 -4.17
CA ALA A 203 -16.68 -20.62 -3.39
C ALA A 203 -16.25 -22.07 -3.67
N PRO A 204 -17.15 -23.07 -3.79
CA PRO A 204 -16.75 -24.44 -4.14
C PRO A 204 -16.06 -24.53 -5.52
N HIS A 205 -16.50 -23.73 -6.49
CA HIS A 205 -15.90 -23.68 -7.82
C HIS A 205 -14.53 -23.00 -7.80
N LEU A 206 -14.38 -21.94 -6.99
CA LEU A 206 -13.09 -21.26 -6.79
C LEU A 206 -12.04 -22.25 -6.26
N VAL A 207 -12.40 -23.10 -5.29
CA VAL A 207 -11.54 -24.19 -4.78
C VAL A 207 -11.15 -25.15 -5.90
N GLY A 208 -12.13 -25.61 -6.71
CA GLY A 208 -11.89 -26.51 -7.84
C GLY A 208 -10.97 -25.93 -8.91
N LEU A 209 -10.91 -24.61 -9.03
CA LEU A 209 -10.02 -23.88 -9.94
C LEU A 209 -8.68 -23.48 -9.28
N GLY A 210 -8.42 -23.91 -8.04
CA GLY A 210 -7.16 -23.67 -7.33
C GLY A 210 -6.94 -22.20 -6.98
N VAL A 211 -8.01 -21.46 -6.68
CA VAL A 211 -7.90 -20.13 -6.08
C VAL A 211 -7.40 -20.28 -4.63
N GLU A 212 -6.51 -19.39 -4.20
CA GLU A 212 -5.88 -19.46 -2.87
C GLU A 212 -6.40 -18.40 -1.88
N LEU A 213 -7.02 -17.32 -2.37
CA LEU A 213 -7.50 -16.21 -1.56
C LEU A 213 -8.66 -15.49 -2.26
N VAL A 214 -9.67 -15.07 -1.49
CA VAL A 214 -10.73 -14.17 -1.94
C VAL A 214 -10.63 -12.84 -1.19
N GLU A 215 -10.31 -11.76 -1.89
CA GLU A 215 -10.21 -10.41 -1.34
C GLU A 215 -11.53 -9.65 -1.47
N GLN A 216 -11.95 -9.07 -0.34
CA GLN A 216 -13.15 -8.27 -0.12
C GLN A 216 -14.35 -8.70 -0.98
N PRO A 217 -14.94 -9.89 -0.73
CA PRO A 217 -16.08 -10.36 -1.49
C PRO A 217 -17.31 -9.45 -1.33
N LEU A 218 -17.60 -9.02 -0.08
CA LEU A 218 -18.80 -8.26 0.27
C LEU A 218 -18.48 -6.78 0.55
N PRO A 219 -19.46 -5.88 0.41
CA PRO A 219 -19.30 -4.47 0.77
C PRO A 219 -18.91 -4.27 2.23
N ALA A 220 -17.94 -3.37 2.46
CA ALA A 220 -17.51 -3.02 3.80
C ALA A 220 -18.68 -2.41 4.60
N GLY A 221 -18.94 -2.95 5.79
CA GLY A 221 -20.09 -2.58 6.62
C GLY A 221 -21.36 -3.39 6.35
N GLU A 222 -21.40 -4.20 5.29
CA GLU A 222 -22.48 -5.13 4.96
C GLU A 222 -21.93 -6.57 4.84
N ASP A 223 -20.90 -6.88 5.62
CA ASP A 223 -20.10 -8.11 5.52
C ASP A 223 -20.29 -9.09 6.70
N ASP A 224 -21.27 -8.85 7.58
CA ASP A 224 -21.52 -9.68 8.78
C ASP A 224 -21.76 -11.15 8.45
N MET A 225 -22.40 -11.44 7.31
CA MET A 225 -22.69 -12.79 6.85
C MET A 225 -21.42 -13.64 6.65
N LEU A 226 -20.24 -13.04 6.46
CA LEU A 226 -18.97 -13.79 6.38
C LEU A 226 -18.65 -14.58 7.67
N SER A 227 -19.24 -14.20 8.80
CA SER A 227 -19.09 -14.95 10.06
C SER A 227 -20.08 -16.11 10.22
N GLU A 228 -21.12 -16.15 9.38
CA GLU A 228 -22.22 -17.10 9.47
C GLU A 228 -22.19 -18.16 8.35
N ILE A 229 -21.57 -17.84 7.21
CA ILE A 229 -21.47 -18.75 6.06
C ILE A 229 -20.17 -19.56 6.07
N GLU A 230 -20.17 -20.69 5.37
CA GLU A 230 -18.96 -21.46 5.13
C GLU A 230 -18.00 -20.69 4.21
N ARG A 231 -16.72 -20.63 4.60
CA ARG A 231 -15.66 -19.99 3.84
C ARG A 231 -14.57 -21.05 3.55
N PRO A 232 -14.72 -21.85 2.47
CA PRO A 232 -13.78 -22.92 2.17
C PRO A 232 -12.42 -22.41 1.67
N LEU A 233 -12.31 -21.10 1.43
CA LEU A 233 -11.10 -20.37 1.07
C LEU A 233 -10.83 -19.28 2.10
N PRO A 234 -9.55 -18.91 2.33
CA PRO A 234 -9.21 -17.73 3.10
C PRO A 234 -9.86 -16.47 2.51
N VAL A 235 -10.47 -15.64 3.37
CA VAL A 235 -11.09 -14.37 2.99
C VAL A 235 -10.27 -13.21 3.53
N CYS A 236 -9.90 -12.28 2.64
CA CYS A 236 -9.06 -11.13 2.94
C CYS A 236 -9.88 -9.84 3.02
N ALA A 237 -9.69 -9.07 4.09
CA ALA A 237 -10.24 -7.72 4.21
C ALA A 237 -9.35 -6.70 3.49
N ASP A 238 -9.90 -5.92 2.56
CA ASP A 238 -9.25 -4.74 1.98
C ASP A 238 -10.02 -3.48 2.39
N GLU A 239 -11.16 -3.20 1.79
CA GLU A 239 -12.03 -2.06 2.13
C GLU A 239 -12.51 -2.09 3.59
N SER A 240 -12.60 -3.27 4.22
CA SER A 240 -12.95 -3.40 5.64
C SER A 240 -11.77 -3.19 6.61
N CYS A 241 -10.52 -3.12 6.13
CA CYS A 241 -9.31 -3.01 6.96
C CYS A 241 -8.46 -1.80 6.59
N HIS A 242 -8.47 -0.74 7.41
CA HIS A 242 -7.70 0.48 7.16
C HIS A 242 -6.46 0.60 8.05
N ASP A 243 -6.64 0.45 9.36
CA ASP A 243 -5.65 0.65 10.42
C ASP A 243 -5.91 -0.32 11.59
N ARG A 244 -5.19 -0.20 12.71
CA ARG A 244 -5.41 -1.05 13.89
C ARG A 244 -6.84 -0.96 14.47
N ALA A 245 -7.51 0.17 14.31
CA ALA A 245 -8.89 0.34 14.81
C ALA A 245 -9.90 -0.50 14.01
N SER A 246 -9.51 -1.01 12.85
CA SER A 246 -10.34 -1.89 12.02
C SER A 246 -10.43 -3.33 12.57
N LEU A 247 -9.35 -3.83 13.19
CA LEU A 247 -9.20 -5.24 13.58
C LEU A 247 -10.36 -5.82 14.42
N PRO A 248 -10.94 -5.10 15.42
CA PRO A 248 -12.03 -5.65 16.21
C PRO A 248 -13.27 -6.04 15.38
N LYS A 249 -13.54 -5.33 14.27
CA LYS A 249 -14.69 -5.57 13.40
C LYS A 249 -14.49 -6.72 12.42
N LEU A 250 -13.24 -7.16 12.22
CA LEU A 250 -12.90 -8.24 11.28
C LEU A 250 -13.06 -9.63 11.89
N LYS A 251 -13.10 -9.72 13.23
CA LYS A 251 -13.08 -10.98 13.97
C LYS A 251 -14.23 -11.90 13.54
N GLY A 252 -13.88 -13.11 13.13
CA GLY A 252 -14.83 -14.14 12.67
C GLY A 252 -15.22 -14.03 11.20
N LYS A 253 -14.96 -12.89 10.54
CA LYS A 253 -15.33 -12.64 9.14
C LYS A 253 -14.17 -12.87 8.16
N TYR A 254 -12.95 -12.57 8.60
CA TYR A 254 -11.76 -12.54 7.76
C TYR A 254 -10.62 -13.36 8.37
N ASP A 255 -9.76 -13.90 7.51
CA ASP A 255 -8.54 -14.64 7.90
C ASP A 255 -7.27 -13.87 7.53
N VAL A 256 -7.34 -12.98 6.53
CA VAL A 256 -6.21 -12.20 6.02
C VAL A 256 -6.54 -10.70 6.06
N ALA A 257 -5.57 -9.87 6.44
CA ALA A 257 -5.69 -8.41 6.34
C ALA A 257 -4.82 -7.86 5.20
N ASN A 258 -5.41 -7.17 4.22
CA ASN A 258 -4.67 -6.44 3.19
C ASN A 258 -4.28 -5.06 3.71
N ILE A 259 -3.00 -4.90 4.03
CA ILE A 259 -2.42 -3.65 4.55
C ILE A 259 -1.91 -2.83 3.37
N LYS A 260 -2.41 -1.59 3.24
CA LYS A 260 -1.97 -0.61 2.24
C LYS A 260 -1.60 0.69 2.92
N LEU A 261 -0.46 1.28 2.52
CA LEU A 261 0.07 2.48 3.15
C LEU A 261 -0.88 3.69 3.04
N ASP A 262 -1.58 3.83 1.91
CA ASP A 262 -2.60 4.88 1.72
C ASP A 262 -3.79 4.76 2.68
N LYS A 263 -4.08 3.55 3.21
CA LYS A 263 -5.15 3.36 4.20
C LYS A 263 -4.67 3.54 5.63
N THR A 264 -3.50 2.98 5.94
CA THR A 264 -2.88 3.13 7.28
C THR A 264 -2.42 4.56 7.53
N GLY A 265 -2.22 5.33 6.45
CA GLY A 265 -1.62 6.64 6.50
C GLY A 265 -0.14 6.58 6.84
N GLY A 266 0.60 5.65 6.25
CA GLY A 266 2.06 5.58 6.35
C GLY A 266 2.61 4.24 6.81
N LEU A 267 3.93 4.12 6.71
CA LEU A 267 4.70 2.94 7.10
C LEU A 267 4.67 2.73 8.62
N THR A 268 4.67 3.81 9.41
CA THR A 268 4.69 3.68 10.88
C THR A 268 3.44 2.95 11.40
N GLU A 269 2.23 3.36 11.01
CA GLU A 269 1.00 2.62 11.38
C GLU A 269 0.88 1.27 10.67
N ALA A 270 1.39 1.13 9.45
CA ALA A 270 1.33 -0.16 8.76
C ALA A 270 2.15 -1.26 9.45
N LEU A 271 3.35 -0.92 9.96
CA LEU A 271 4.14 -1.85 10.77
C LEU A 271 3.41 -2.24 12.05
N ALA A 272 2.78 -1.26 12.73
CA ALA A 272 2.01 -1.51 13.93
C ALA A 272 0.74 -2.37 13.66
N LEU A 273 0.05 -2.12 12.55
CA LEU A 273 -1.10 -2.92 12.11
C LEU A 273 -0.67 -4.35 11.79
N LYS A 274 0.44 -4.54 11.07
CA LYS A 274 0.96 -5.87 10.76
C LYS A 274 1.24 -6.68 12.02
N GLU A 275 1.95 -6.09 12.98
CA GLU A 275 2.21 -6.74 14.27
C GLU A 275 0.92 -7.10 15.01
N ALA A 276 -0.02 -6.15 15.10
CA ALA A 276 -1.29 -6.37 15.78
C ALA A 276 -2.15 -7.44 15.09
N ALA A 277 -2.19 -7.47 13.76
CA ALA A 277 -2.94 -8.45 12.97
C ALA A 277 -2.37 -9.87 13.20
N LEU A 278 -1.05 -10.03 13.07
CA LEU A 278 -0.38 -11.32 13.31
C LEU A 278 -0.59 -11.79 14.75
N SER A 279 -0.54 -10.89 15.74
CA SER A 279 -0.78 -11.23 17.16
C SER A 279 -2.20 -11.72 17.43
N GLN A 280 -3.16 -11.35 16.59
CA GLN A 280 -4.56 -11.77 16.66
C GLN A 280 -4.86 -13.01 15.80
N GLY A 281 -3.85 -13.56 15.13
CA GLY A 281 -3.98 -14.78 14.31
C GLY A 281 -4.44 -14.54 12.88
N TYR A 282 -4.46 -13.29 12.41
CA TYR A 282 -4.66 -13.01 10.99
C TYR A 282 -3.35 -13.26 10.23
N GLU A 283 -3.48 -13.77 9.01
CA GLU A 283 -2.42 -13.68 8.01
C GLU A 283 -2.41 -12.26 7.41
N VAL A 284 -1.33 -11.91 6.72
CA VAL A 284 -1.16 -10.56 6.16
C VAL A 284 -0.93 -10.63 4.65
N MET A 285 -1.66 -9.78 3.94
CA MET A 285 -1.36 -9.39 2.57
C MET A 285 -0.85 -7.95 2.59
N VAL A 286 0.18 -7.64 1.80
CA VAL A 286 0.63 -6.25 1.61
C VAL A 286 0.31 -5.82 0.20
N GLY A 287 -0.67 -4.94 0.07
CA GLY A 287 -1.16 -4.45 -1.20
C GLY A 287 -0.79 -2.99 -1.46
N CYS A 288 -1.18 -2.53 -2.64
CA CYS A 288 -1.02 -1.13 -3.03
C CYS A 288 -2.27 -0.52 -3.67
N MET A 289 -2.27 0.80 -3.77
CA MET A 289 -3.00 1.51 -4.81
C MET A 289 -2.17 1.53 -6.11
N VAL A 290 -2.78 1.87 -7.24
CA VAL A 290 -2.04 2.03 -8.49
C VAL A 290 -1.22 3.32 -8.44
N GLY A 291 0.04 3.18 -8.07
CA GLY A 291 1.04 4.25 -7.96
C GLY A 291 2.39 3.83 -8.56
N SER A 292 3.37 4.72 -8.44
CA SER A 292 4.72 4.53 -8.98
C SER A 292 5.61 3.70 -8.04
N SER A 293 6.84 3.44 -8.46
CA SER A 293 7.85 2.79 -7.61
C SER A 293 8.09 3.51 -6.28
N LEU A 294 7.89 4.83 -6.22
CA LEU A 294 8.04 5.59 -4.97
C LEU A 294 6.96 5.22 -3.94
N ALA A 295 5.72 5.00 -4.37
CA ALA A 295 4.66 4.53 -3.46
C ALA A 295 4.88 3.09 -3.01
N MET A 296 5.47 2.24 -3.86
CA MET A 296 5.73 0.84 -3.54
C MET A 296 6.95 0.65 -2.63
N ALA A 297 7.95 1.54 -2.71
CA ALA A 297 9.23 1.42 -2.01
C ALA A 297 9.10 1.12 -0.49
N PRO A 298 8.39 1.93 0.32
CA PRO A 298 8.16 1.62 1.73
C PRO A 298 7.39 0.30 1.93
N ALA A 299 6.49 -0.04 1.02
CA ALA A 299 5.69 -1.25 1.12
C ALA A 299 6.51 -2.53 0.91
N THR A 300 7.65 -2.47 0.20
CA THR A 300 8.59 -3.62 0.10
C THR A 300 9.17 -4.03 1.45
N LEU A 301 9.33 -3.09 2.37
CA LEU A 301 9.78 -3.37 3.75
C LEU A 301 8.66 -4.02 4.56
N LEU A 302 7.44 -3.52 4.39
CA LEU A 302 6.25 -4.07 5.04
C LEU A 302 5.93 -5.49 4.55
N ALA A 303 6.16 -5.78 3.27
CA ALA A 303 5.88 -7.05 2.61
C ALA A 303 6.69 -8.24 3.15
N GLN A 304 7.83 -8.01 3.82
CA GLN A 304 8.71 -9.07 4.28
C GLN A 304 7.98 -10.08 5.18
N GLY A 305 7.83 -11.32 4.73
CA GLY A 305 7.11 -12.37 5.48
C GLY A 305 5.58 -12.23 5.48
N ALA A 306 5.01 -11.44 4.57
CA ALA A 306 3.57 -11.47 4.29
C ALA A 306 3.20 -12.77 3.55
N LEU A 307 1.96 -13.24 3.71
CA LEU A 307 1.43 -14.39 3.00
C LEU A 307 1.31 -14.11 1.49
N PHE A 308 0.89 -12.88 1.16
CA PHE A 308 0.80 -12.39 -0.21
C PHE A 308 1.33 -10.96 -0.32
N THR A 309 1.97 -10.65 -1.44
CA THR A 309 2.44 -9.31 -1.78
C THR A 309 1.79 -8.90 -3.10
N ASP A 310 1.24 -7.68 -3.16
CA ASP A 310 0.56 -7.09 -4.31
C ASP A 310 1.05 -5.64 -4.47
N LEU A 311 2.27 -5.52 -4.99
CA LEU A 311 3.01 -4.27 -5.21
C LEU A 311 3.29 -4.06 -6.71
N ASP A 312 2.27 -4.32 -7.51
CA ASP A 312 2.37 -4.38 -8.97
C ASP A 312 2.11 -3.03 -9.66
N GLY A 313 1.78 -1.98 -8.92
CA GLY A 313 1.52 -0.64 -9.44
C GLY A 313 2.47 -0.22 -10.57
N PRO A 314 3.81 -0.27 -10.38
CA PRO A 314 4.81 0.05 -11.41
C PRO A 314 4.71 -0.80 -12.67
N LEU A 315 4.36 -2.09 -12.54
CA LEU A 315 4.21 -3.01 -13.68
C LEU A 315 2.96 -2.69 -14.52
N LEU A 316 2.02 -1.93 -13.98
CA LEU A 316 0.80 -1.48 -14.65
C LEU A 316 1.00 -0.12 -15.34
N LEU A 317 2.07 0.61 -15.04
CA LEU A 317 2.39 1.90 -15.65
C LEU A 317 3.08 1.73 -17.01
N ALA A 318 2.84 2.67 -17.92
CA ALA A 318 3.57 2.78 -19.19
C ALA A 318 4.97 3.38 -18.99
N GLU A 319 5.12 4.19 -17.95
CA GLU A 319 6.35 4.86 -17.53
C GLU A 319 6.35 4.99 -16.00
N ASP A 320 7.52 4.88 -15.39
CA ASP A 320 7.70 4.92 -13.94
C ASP A 320 8.76 5.98 -13.57
N ARG A 321 9.06 6.14 -12.28
CA ARG A 321 10.11 7.02 -11.77
C ARG A 321 11.46 6.73 -12.46
N ALA A 322 12.28 7.77 -12.60
CA ALA A 322 13.59 7.67 -13.25
C ALA A 322 14.52 6.62 -12.60
N THR A 323 14.40 6.45 -11.29
CA THR A 323 15.02 5.35 -10.54
C THR A 323 13.90 4.45 -10.03
N PRO A 324 13.43 3.45 -10.80
CA PRO A 324 12.33 2.59 -10.39
C PRO A 324 12.81 1.47 -9.45
N LEU A 325 11.86 0.78 -8.83
CA LEU A 325 12.09 -0.53 -8.24
C LEU A 325 12.48 -1.53 -9.34
N GLN A 326 13.26 -2.53 -8.97
CA GLN A 326 13.67 -3.60 -9.88
C GLN A 326 12.72 -4.79 -9.72
N PHE A 327 12.34 -5.37 -10.86
CA PHE A 327 11.48 -6.55 -10.93
C PHE A 327 12.15 -7.64 -11.77
N ASP A 328 12.25 -8.85 -11.24
CA ASP A 328 12.76 -10.02 -11.95
C ASP A 328 12.00 -11.31 -11.54
N GLU A 329 12.64 -12.48 -11.69
CA GLU A 329 12.05 -13.78 -11.37
C GLU A 329 11.90 -14.01 -9.85
N ASP A 330 12.73 -13.35 -9.03
CA ASP A 330 12.65 -13.40 -7.56
C ASP A 330 11.60 -12.41 -7.03
N GLY A 331 11.08 -11.53 -7.89
CA GLY A 331 9.97 -10.64 -7.60
C GLY A 331 10.36 -9.17 -7.59
N VAL A 332 9.77 -8.38 -6.69
CA VAL A 332 10.10 -6.95 -6.50
C VAL A 332 11.25 -6.82 -5.49
N HIS A 333 12.29 -6.09 -5.88
CA HIS A 333 13.45 -5.86 -5.02
C HIS A 333 13.26 -4.63 -4.12
N PRO A 334 13.89 -4.60 -2.93
CA PRO A 334 13.88 -3.42 -2.07
C PRO A 334 14.44 -2.17 -2.76
N PRO A 335 14.01 -0.95 -2.36
CA PRO A 335 14.42 0.28 -3.01
C PRO A 335 15.92 0.57 -2.83
N LEU A 336 16.48 1.23 -3.83
CA LEU A 336 17.77 1.91 -3.69
C LEU A 336 17.56 3.26 -2.98
N PRO A 337 18.53 3.76 -2.19
CA PRO A 337 18.44 5.08 -1.54
C PRO A 337 18.23 6.26 -2.50
N ALA A 338 18.58 6.07 -3.78
CA ALA A 338 18.34 7.06 -4.84
C ALA A 338 16.84 7.19 -5.20
N LEU A 339 16.02 6.19 -4.89
CA LEU A 339 14.56 6.24 -4.97
C LEU A 339 13.96 6.64 -3.62
N TRP A 340 14.26 5.85 -2.57
CA TRP A 340 13.68 6.02 -1.24
C TRP A 340 14.46 5.21 -0.20
N GLY A 341 14.68 5.79 0.98
CA GLY A 341 15.23 5.18 2.19
C GLY A 341 16.74 4.97 2.21
#